data_AF-A0A5N8HLQ3-F1
#
_entry.id   AF-A0A5N8HLQ3-F1
#
_cell.length_a   1.000
_cell.length_b   1.000
_cell.length_c   1.000
_cell.angle_alpha   90.00
_cell.angle_beta   90.00
_cell.angle_gamma   90.00
#
_symmetry.space_group_name_H-M   'P 1'
#
loop_
_entity.id
_entity.type
_entity.pdbx_description
1 polymer ?
#
loop_
_entity_poly.entity_id
_entity_poly.type
_entity_poly.pdbx_seq_one_letter_code
_entity_poly.pdbx_strand_id
1 'polypeptide(L)'
;MKTDTPSLETPQAARLRRRQLIRQLLERDKTPLAILFMAAVVGTLVGLAAVAFDKGVAWLQNQRMGALVHTADNYPLLLTVAFLCSAVLAMFGYFLVRKYAPEAGGSGIPEIEGALEDQRPVRWWRVLPVKFFGGLG
;
A
#
# COMPACT_ATOMS: atom_id res chain seq x y z
N MET A 1 5.55 -45.64 32.63
CA MET A 1 4.97 -44.31 32.33
C MET A 1 5.58 -43.87 31.00
N LYS A 2 4.74 -43.83 29.94
CA LYS A 2 4.98 -43.55 28.50
C LYS A 2 6.41 -43.68 27.95
N THR A 3 6.64 -44.75 27.20
CA THR A 3 7.77 -44.92 26.28
C THR A 3 7.55 -44.08 25.02
N ASP A 4 8.47 -43.15 24.76
CA ASP A 4 8.59 -42.46 23.48
C ASP A 4 8.81 -43.50 22.37
N THR A 5 7.81 -43.68 21.51
CA THR A 5 7.94 -44.49 20.31
C THR A 5 8.54 -43.60 19.22
N PRO A 6 9.76 -43.87 18.73
CA PRO A 6 10.25 -43.19 17.55
C PRO A 6 9.38 -43.68 16.39
N SER A 7 8.58 -42.78 15.83
CA SER A 7 7.80 -43.06 14.62
C SER A 7 8.79 -43.46 13.51
N LEU A 8 8.85 -44.75 13.20
CA LEU A 8 9.62 -45.32 12.10
C LEU A 8 9.14 -44.68 10.80
N GLU A 9 9.83 -43.66 10.29
CA GLU A 9 9.62 -43.21 8.93
C GLU A 9 9.89 -44.41 8.00
N THR A 10 8.87 -44.85 7.26
CA THR A 10 9.04 -45.95 6.33
C THR A 10 10.10 -45.55 5.29
N PRO A 11 11.07 -46.43 4.94
CA PRO A 11 12.13 -46.12 3.97
C PRO A 11 11.59 -45.61 2.60
N GLN A 12 10.33 -45.93 2.30
CA GLN A 12 9.60 -45.46 1.13
C GLN A 12 9.21 -43.97 1.23
N ALA A 13 8.72 -43.50 2.40
CA ALA A 13 8.38 -42.09 2.62
C ALA A 13 9.62 -41.16 2.50
N ALA A 14 10.75 -41.59 3.05
CA ALA A 14 12.03 -40.86 2.93
C ALA A 14 12.50 -40.74 1.47
N ARG A 15 12.34 -41.80 0.66
CA ARG A 15 12.66 -41.79 -0.77
C ARG A 15 11.75 -40.88 -1.58
N LEU A 16 10.45 -40.86 -1.28
CA LEU A 16 9.47 -39.98 -1.94
C LEU A 16 9.75 -38.50 -1.64
N ARG A 17 10.01 -38.14 -0.38
CA ARG A 17 10.40 -36.78 0.01
C ARG A 17 11.70 -36.34 -0.68
N ARG A 18 12.71 -37.22 -0.74
CA ARG A 18 13.96 -36.93 -1.46
C ARG A 18 13.71 -36.65 -2.94
N ARG A 19 12.87 -37.43 -3.61
CA ARG A 19 12.51 -37.21 -5.03
C ARG A 19 11.75 -35.89 -5.22
N GLN A 20 10.81 -35.56 -4.33
CA GLN A 20 10.08 -34.30 -4.37
C GLN A 20 11.01 -33.10 -4.17
N LEU A 21 11.92 -33.16 -3.20
CA LEU A 21 12.93 -32.12 -2.96
C LEU A 21 13.84 -31.92 -4.18
N ILE A 22 14.35 -33.00 -4.76
CA ILE A 22 15.19 -32.91 -5.98
C ILE A 22 14.40 -32.25 -7.13
N ARG A 23 13.12 -32.61 -7.30
CA ARG A 23 12.26 -31.99 -8.31
C ARG A 23 12.01 -30.51 -8.04
N GLN A 24 11.72 -30.13 -6.79
CA GLN A 24 11.55 -28.73 -6.38
C GLN A 24 12.81 -27.91 -6.62
N LEU A 25 14.00 -28.47 -6.35
CA LEU A 25 15.28 -27.81 -6.62
C LEU A 25 15.52 -27.61 -8.13
N LEU A 26 15.18 -28.61 -8.95
CA LEU A 26 15.28 -28.55 -10.43
C LEU A 26 14.25 -27.59 -11.06
N GLU A 27 13.11 -27.38 -10.41
CA GLU A 27 12.02 -26.50 -10.86
C GLU A 27 12.03 -25.13 -10.17
N ARG A 28 13.00 -24.86 -9.28
CA ARG A 28 13.14 -23.59 -8.59
C ARG A 28 13.41 -22.45 -9.58
N ASP A 29 12.92 -21.26 -9.25
CA ASP A 29 13.14 -20.00 -9.98
C ASP A 29 12.60 -19.98 -11.43
N LYS A 30 11.68 -20.89 -11.76
CA LYS A 30 10.99 -20.91 -13.06
C LYS A 30 9.70 -20.11 -13.01
N THR A 31 9.78 -18.83 -12.65
CA THR A 31 8.62 -17.95 -12.70
C THR A 31 8.14 -17.80 -14.15
N PRO A 32 6.82 -17.96 -14.41
CA PRO A 32 6.28 -17.77 -15.75
C PRO A 32 6.59 -16.38 -16.30
N LEU A 33 7.02 -16.31 -17.56
CA LEU A 33 7.40 -15.04 -18.23
C LEU A 33 6.27 -13.99 -18.17
N ALA A 34 5.01 -14.44 -18.27
CA ALA A 34 3.86 -13.55 -18.14
C ALA A 34 3.83 -12.80 -16.80
N ILE A 35 4.24 -13.45 -15.69
CA ILE A 35 4.32 -12.81 -14.37
C ILE A 35 5.43 -11.77 -14.35
N LEU A 36 6.62 -12.08 -14.90
CA LEU A 36 7.74 -11.15 -14.97
C LEU A 36 7.38 -9.88 -15.78
N PHE A 37 6.71 -10.07 -16.92
CA PHE A 37 6.26 -8.96 -17.74
C PHE A 37 5.21 -8.11 -17.04
N MET A 38 4.19 -8.74 -16.42
CA MET A 38 3.17 -8.02 -15.66
C MET A 38 3.76 -7.29 -14.46
N ALA A 39 4.75 -7.86 -13.77
CA ALA A 39 5.45 -7.20 -12.67
C ALA A 39 6.16 -5.91 -13.12
N ALA A 40 6.79 -5.92 -14.30
CA ALA A 40 7.40 -4.73 -14.87
C ALA A 40 6.36 -3.62 -15.14
N VAL A 41 5.22 -3.99 -15.74
CA VAL A 41 4.11 -3.05 -16.00
C VAL A 41 3.55 -2.47 -14.70
N VAL A 42 3.31 -3.31 -13.69
CA VAL A 42 2.83 -2.87 -12.38
C VAL A 42 3.82 -1.90 -11.74
N GLY A 43 5.12 -2.21 -11.76
CA GLY A 43 6.16 -1.33 -11.23
C GLY A 43 6.20 0.03 -11.92
N THR A 44 6.09 0.07 -13.26
CA THR A 44 6.03 1.32 -14.01
C THR A 44 4.82 2.17 -13.61
N LEU A 45 3.62 1.57 -13.56
CA LEU A 45 2.40 2.29 -13.19
C LEU A 45 2.43 2.82 -11.76
N VAL A 46 2.91 2.01 -10.81
CA VAL A 46 3.06 2.42 -9.40
C VAL A 46 4.09 3.55 -9.28
N GLY A 47 5.20 3.47 -10.00
CA GLY A 47 6.21 4.54 -10.04
C GLY A 47 5.65 5.87 -10.56
N LEU A 48 4.89 5.84 -11.66
CA LEU A 48 4.23 7.04 -12.20
C LEU A 48 3.19 7.60 -11.22
N ALA A 49 2.39 6.73 -10.59
CA ALA A 49 1.42 7.16 -9.58
C ALA A 49 2.12 7.80 -8.37
N ALA A 50 3.24 7.24 -7.91
CA ALA A 50 4.01 7.80 -6.80
C ALA A 50 4.57 9.19 -7.14
N VAL A 51 5.13 9.37 -8.35
CA VAL A 51 5.62 10.68 -8.82
C VAL A 51 4.48 11.68 -8.93
N ALA A 52 3.34 11.29 -9.48
CA ALA A 52 2.17 12.17 -9.58
C ALA A 52 1.65 12.60 -8.20
N PHE A 53 1.64 11.67 -7.24
CA PHE A 53 1.26 11.96 -5.85
C PHE A 53 2.22 12.96 -5.20
N ASP A 54 3.53 12.72 -5.28
CA ASP A 54 4.57 13.61 -4.76
C ASP A 54 4.45 15.04 -5.32
N LYS A 55 4.30 15.16 -6.66
CA LYS A 55 4.09 16.46 -7.31
C LYS A 55 2.79 17.12 -6.90
N GLY A 56 1.72 16.35 -6.71
CA GLY A 56 0.45 16.85 -6.21
C GLY A 56 0.58 17.46 -4.82
N VAL A 57 1.15 16.74 -3.86
CA VAL A 57 1.37 17.22 -2.49
C VAL A 57 2.20 18.50 -2.49
N ALA A 58 3.33 18.51 -3.21
CA ALA A 58 4.21 19.68 -3.31
C ALA A 58 3.46 20.88 -3.91
N TRP A 59 2.62 20.65 -4.93
CA TRP A 59 1.81 21.72 -5.54
C TRP A 59 0.82 22.31 -4.53
N LEU A 60 0.07 21.49 -3.79
CA LEU A 60 -0.87 21.98 -2.76
C LEU A 60 -0.15 22.75 -1.64
N GLN A 61 1.01 22.27 -1.21
CA GLN A 61 1.86 22.98 -0.24
C GLN A 61 2.29 24.34 -0.77
N ASN A 62 2.68 24.42 -2.04
CA ASN A 62 3.06 25.68 -2.69
C ASN A 62 1.88 26.65 -2.80
N GLN A 63 0.67 26.17 -3.13
CA GLN A 63 -0.53 26.99 -3.14
C GLN A 63 -0.84 27.58 -1.75
N ARG A 64 -0.69 26.78 -0.69
CA ARG A 64 -0.84 27.29 0.68
C ARG A 64 0.18 28.39 0.99
N MET A 65 1.45 28.20 0.61
CA MET A 65 2.47 29.21 0.80
C MET A 65 2.14 30.52 0.05
N GLY A 66 1.69 30.42 -1.20
CA GLY A 66 1.24 31.58 -1.98
C GLY A 66 0.06 32.32 -1.32
N ALA A 67 -0.93 31.58 -0.80
CA ALA A 67 -2.05 32.17 -0.07
C ALA A 67 -1.60 32.94 1.18
N LEU A 68 -0.59 32.44 1.91
CA LEU A 68 -0.05 33.10 3.09
C LEU A 68 0.65 34.42 2.74
N VAL A 69 1.39 34.47 1.64
CA VAL A 69 2.06 35.70 1.17
C VAL A 69 1.06 36.85 0.97
N HIS A 70 -0.12 36.57 0.41
CA HIS A 70 -1.16 37.59 0.22
C HIS A 70 -1.77 38.13 1.52
N THR A 71 -1.59 37.43 2.63
CA THR A 71 -2.12 37.81 3.96
C THR A 71 -1.03 38.17 4.96
N ALA A 72 0.22 38.31 4.51
CA ALA A 72 1.39 38.50 5.37
C ALA A 72 1.32 39.78 6.23
N ASP A 73 0.62 40.81 5.75
CA ASP A 73 0.52 42.11 6.43
C ASP A 73 -0.39 42.07 7.68
N ASN A 74 -1.22 41.03 7.83
CA ASN A 74 -2.18 40.90 8.93
C ASN A 74 -1.99 39.56 9.65
N TYR A 75 -1.27 39.59 10.77
CA TYR A 75 -0.88 38.39 11.50
C TYR A 75 -2.06 37.51 11.97
N PRO A 76 -3.15 38.04 12.57
CA PRO A 76 -4.34 37.24 12.86
C PRO A 76 -4.97 36.58 11.61
N LEU A 77 -5.04 37.30 10.49
CA LEU A 77 -5.59 36.78 9.25
C LEU A 77 -4.70 35.68 8.66
N LEU A 78 -3.38 35.87 8.69
CA LEU A 78 -2.38 34.90 8.26
C LEU A 78 -2.56 33.55 8.99
N LEU A 79 -2.65 33.58 10.32
CA LEU A 79 -2.86 32.37 11.12
C LEU A 79 -4.20 31.70 10.80
N THR A 80 -5.23 32.51 10.61
CA THR A 80 -6.57 32.02 10.28
C THR A 80 -6.58 31.30 8.92
N VAL A 81 -5.95 31.90 7.90
CA VAL A 81 -5.84 31.31 6.56
C VAL A 81 -4.97 30.04 6.58
N ALA A 82 -3.83 30.06 7.29
CA ALA A 82 -2.97 28.88 7.46
C ALA A 82 -3.75 27.68 8.05
N PHE A 83 -4.51 27.94 9.11
CA PHE A 83 -5.34 26.94 9.76
C PHE A 83 -6.47 26.46 8.84
N LEU A 84 -7.25 27.38 8.26
CA LEU A 84 -8.40 27.02 7.44
C LEU A 84 -8.02 26.25 6.18
N CYS A 85 -6.97 26.67 5.47
CA CYS A 85 -6.50 25.96 4.28
C CYS A 85 -6.11 24.51 4.63
N SER A 86 -5.38 24.32 5.73
CA SER A 86 -4.96 22.98 6.17
C SER A 86 -6.14 22.16 6.68
N ALA A 87 -7.07 22.77 7.42
CA ALA A 87 -8.26 22.11 7.94
C ALA A 87 -9.19 21.62 6.83
N VAL A 88 -9.42 22.42 5.78
CA VAL A 88 -10.26 22.04 4.64
C VAL A 88 -9.66 20.85 3.90
N LEU A 89 -8.35 20.87 3.64
CA LEU A 89 -7.65 19.78 2.96
C LEU A 89 -7.68 18.48 3.78
N ALA A 90 -7.44 18.57 5.10
CA ALA A 90 -7.54 17.43 6.00
C ALA A 90 -8.98 16.89 6.05
N MET A 91 -9.98 17.74 6.21
CA MET A 91 -11.40 17.34 6.23
C MET A 91 -11.81 16.65 4.93
N PHE A 92 -11.33 17.14 3.78
CA PHE A 92 -11.57 16.50 2.49
C PHE A 92 -11.01 15.08 2.44
N GLY A 93 -9.76 14.88 2.89
CA GLY A 93 -9.16 13.55 2.99
C GLY A 93 -9.92 12.62 3.93
N TYR A 94 -10.26 13.08 5.13
CA TYR A 94 -11.06 12.33 6.09
C TYR A 94 -12.44 11.94 5.55
N PHE A 95 -13.10 12.88 4.85
CA PHE A 95 -14.40 12.64 4.23
C PHE A 95 -14.32 11.56 3.16
N LEU A 96 -13.34 11.63 2.25
CA LEU A 96 -13.17 10.64 1.19
C LEU A 96 -12.97 9.22 1.76
N VAL A 97 -12.09 9.08 2.76
CA VAL A 97 -11.83 7.79 3.41
C VAL A 97 -13.09 7.26 4.08
N ARG A 98 -13.76 8.06 4.91
CA ARG A 98 -14.95 7.61 5.65
C ARG A 98 -16.13 7.30 4.72
N LYS A 99 -16.27 8.02 3.61
CA LYS A 99 -17.42 7.88 2.71
C LYS A 99 -17.26 6.74 1.71
N TYR A 100 -16.06 6.53 1.17
CA TYR A 100 -15.88 5.68 -0.02
C TYR A 100 -15.01 4.44 0.21
N ALA A 101 -13.96 4.53 1.03
CA ALA A 101 -13.03 3.43 1.30
C ALA A 101 -12.44 3.52 2.72
N PRO A 102 -13.15 3.04 3.76
CA PRO A 102 -12.66 3.08 5.14
C PRO A 102 -11.32 2.34 5.34
N GLU A 103 -11.08 1.28 4.55
CA GLU A 103 -9.83 0.51 4.50
C GLU A 103 -8.63 1.32 3.98
N ALA A 104 -8.86 2.45 3.30
CA ALA A 104 -7.79 3.30 2.80
C ALA A 104 -7.18 4.20 3.88
N GLY A 105 -7.76 4.23 5.08
CA GLY A 105 -7.29 5.04 6.20
C GLY A 105 -5.93 4.59 6.75
N GLY A 106 -5.17 5.54 7.30
CA GLY A 106 -3.85 5.27 7.87
C GLY A 106 -2.82 4.78 6.84
N SER A 107 -1.81 4.04 7.31
CA SER A 107 -0.69 3.56 6.48
C SER A 107 -1.16 2.66 5.33
N GLY A 108 -2.09 1.74 5.59
CA GLY A 108 -2.55 0.74 4.64
C GLY A 108 -1.64 -0.48 4.50
N ILE A 109 -0.42 -0.48 5.07
CA ILE A 109 0.46 -1.66 5.14
C ILE A 109 -0.28 -2.88 5.74
N PRO A 110 -0.98 -2.76 6.90
CA PRO A 110 -1.68 -3.91 7.47
C PRO A 110 -2.81 -4.48 6.59
N GLU A 111 -3.43 -3.65 5.74
CA GLU A 111 -4.46 -4.12 4.80
C GLU A 111 -3.85 -4.90 3.63
N ILE A 112 -2.65 -4.54 3.18
CA ILE A 112 -1.91 -5.30 2.15
C ILE A 112 -1.32 -6.59 2.74
N GLU A 113 -0.76 -6.54 3.94
CA GLU A 113 -0.32 -7.74 4.67
C GLU A 113 -1.48 -8.72 4.85
N GLY A 114 -2.63 -8.24 5.34
CA GLY A 114 -3.83 -9.06 5.45
C GLY A 114 -4.36 -9.55 4.10
N ALA A 115 -4.18 -8.82 3.01
CA ALA A 115 -4.57 -9.27 1.68
C ALA A 115 -3.65 -10.37 1.13
N LEU A 116 -2.36 -10.33 1.45
CA LEU A 116 -1.40 -11.40 1.12
C LEU A 116 -1.68 -12.69 1.90
N GLU A 117 -2.32 -12.59 3.07
CA GLU A 117 -2.80 -13.71 3.88
C GLU A 117 -4.25 -14.13 3.54
N ASP A 118 -4.83 -13.59 2.46
CA ASP A 118 -6.23 -13.80 2.05
C ASP A 118 -7.28 -13.42 3.12
N GLN A 119 -6.90 -12.62 4.13
CA GLN A 119 -7.77 -12.16 5.22
C GLN A 119 -8.48 -10.83 4.93
N ARG A 120 -7.99 -10.06 3.94
CA ARG A 120 -8.53 -8.74 3.58
C ARG A 120 -8.75 -8.60 2.06
N PRO A 121 -9.86 -7.98 1.63
CA PRO A 121 -10.15 -7.79 0.21
C PRO A 121 -9.43 -6.57 -0.40
N VAL A 122 -8.92 -6.70 -1.63
CA VAL A 122 -8.27 -5.61 -2.38
C VAL A 122 -9.27 -4.91 -3.31
N ARG A 123 -9.95 -3.87 -2.82
CA ARG A 123 -10.93 -3.08 -3.60
C ARG A 123 -10.26 -1.93 -4.37
N TRP A 124 -9.42 -2.26 -5.35
CA TRP A 124 -8.60 -1.27 -6.07
C TRP A 124 -9.40 -0.10 -6.67
N TRP A 125 -10.61 -0.34 -7.18
CA TRP A 125 -11.48 0.70 -7.76
C TRP A 125 -11.95 1.76 -6.76
N ARG A 126 -11.94 1.45 -5.46
CA ARG A 126 -12.24 2.39 -4.37
C ARG A 126 -10.97 2.96 -3.75
N VAL A 127 -10.01 2.09 -3.44
CA VAL A 127 -8.82 2.46 -2.67
C VAL A 127 -7.88 3.36 -3.45
N LEU A 128 -7.66 3.10 -4.75
CA LEU A 128 -6.76 3.92 -5.57
C LEU A 128 -7.16 5.40 -5.61
N PRO A 129 -8.39 5.77 -6.04
CA PRO A 129 -8.77 7.18 -6.05
C PRO A 129 -8.84 7.78 -4.64
N VAL A 130 -9.37 7.03 -3.65
CA VAL A 130 -9.53 7.56 -2.29
C VAL A 130 -8.19 7.82 -1.62
N LYS A 131 -7.23 6.89 -1.70
CA LYS A 131 -5.93 7.04 -1.05
C LYS A 131 -5.05 8.05 -1.77
N PHE A 132 -5.16 8.13 -3.10
CA PHE A 132 -4.46 9.15 -3.89
C PHE A 132 -4.99 10.54 -3.53
N PHE A 133 -6.26 10.85 -3.81
CA PHE A 133 -6.79 12.20 -3.60
C PHE A 133 -6.94 12.57 -2.11
N GLY A 134 -7.27 11.60 -1.26
CA GLY A 134 -7.40 11.83 0.17
C GLY A 134 -6.06 12.05 0.87
N GLY A 135 -4.95 11.58 0.28
CA GLY A 135 -3.60 11.82 0.80
C GLY A 135 -2.91 13.09 0.27
N LEU A 136 -3.52 13.80 -0.69
CA LEU A 136 -2.93 15.02 -1.28
C LEU A 136 -3.00 16.24 -0.36
N GLY A 137 -3.91 16.22 0.62
CA GLY A 137 -4.27 17.35 1.48
C GLY A 137 -3.43 17.51 2.74
#